data_AF-A0AAU7VYL9-F1
#
_entry.id   AF-A0AAU7VYL9-F1
#
_cell.length_a   1.000
_cell.length_b   1.000
_cell.length_c   1.000
_cell.angle_alpha   90.00
_cell.angle_beta   90.00
_cell.angle_gamma   90.00
#
_symmetry.space_group_name_H-M   'P 1'
#
loop_
_entity.id
_entity.type
_entity.pdbx_description
1 polymer ?
#
loop_
_entity_poly.entity_id
_entity_poly.type
_entity_poly.pdbx_seq_one_letter_code
_entity_poly.pdbx_strand_id
1 'polypeptide(L)'
;MSHPSALVTERVRARLRAKGVDPSVDPDAARRIAQSEVRRHDDHALARGEALIDDEVACVRDVLAAVSGIGPLQPFLDDPDIEEIWVNGDGNVHVARGGVAERTGLRLADETVRDLVERMLQPTGRRVDISQPFVDASLPDGSRLHVAIADVVRGSWAVNTGNNYASRSADVTTKGTHQAIGSRS
;
A
#
# COMPACT_ATOMS: atom_id res chain seq x y z
N MET A 1 7.51 -21.27 4.37
CA MET A 1 8.86 -20.72 4.62
C MET A 1 8.82 -19.26 4.18
N SER A 2 9.12 -18.32 5.08
CA SER A 2 9.13 -16.90 4.71
C SER A 2 10.32 -16.64 3.79
N HIS A 3 10.10 -16.00 2.64
CA HIS A 3 11.20 -15.59 1.77
C HIS A 3 12.13 -14.62 2.52
N PRO A 4 13.46 -14.75 2.41
CA PRO A 4 14.42 -13.87 3.08
C PRO A 4 14.11 -12.38 2.92
N SER A 5 13.58 -12.00 1.74
CA SER A 5 13.16 -10.64 1.42
C SER A 5 12.03 -10.12 2.32
N ALA A 6 11.06 -10.93 2.72
CA ALA A 6 9.94 -10.49 3.57
C ALA A 6 10.41 -10.11 4.98
N LEU A 7 11.33 -10.90 5.56
CA LEU A 7 11.93 -10.60 6.85
C LEU A 7 12.79 -9.33 6.82
N VAL A 8 13.54 -9.11 5.74
CA VAL A 8 14.33 -7.89 5.55
C VAL A 8 13.41 -6.67 5.38
N THR A 9 12.36 -6.78 4.58
CA THR A 9 11.35 -5.72 4.39
C THR A 9 10.76 -5.25 5.72
N GLU A 10 10.33 -6.17 6.59
CA GLU A 10 9.77 -5.82 7.90
C GLU A 10 10.77 -5.06 8.79
N ARG A 11 12.05 -5.50 8.79
CA ARG A 11 13.11 -4.80 9.56
C ARG A 11 13.38 -3.41 9.02
N VAL A 12 13.43 -3.26 7.70
CA VAL A 12 13.62 -1.95 7.05
C VAL A 12 12.46 -1.03 7.37
N ARG A 13 11.22 -1.50 7.26
CA ARG A 13 10.01 -0.74 7.62
C ARG A 13 10.05 -0.27 9.08
N ALA A 14 10.35 -1.17 10.02
CA ALA A 14 10.50 -0.82 11.43
C ALA A 14 11.58 0.25 11.67
N ARG A 15 12.72 0.14 10.97
CA ARG A 15 13.84 1.07 11.11
C ARG A 15 13.58 2.44 10.48
N LEU A 16 12.87 2.49 9.36
CA LEU A 16 12.40 3.73 8.74
C LEU A 16 11.46 4.49 9.69
N ARG A 17 10.46 3.80 10.26
CA ARG A 17 9.54 4.37 11.26
C ARG A 17 10.28 4.90 12.49
N ALA A 18 11.18 4.10 13.08
CA ALA A 18 11.94 4.50 14.26
C ALA A 18 12.83 5.72 14.02
N LYS A 19 13.29 5.94 12.78
CA LYS A 19 14.11 7.09 12.38
C LYS A 19 13.31 8.26 11.81
N GLY A 20 11.99 8.11 11.62
CA GLY A 20 11.16 9.10 10.94
C GLY A 20 11.58 9.37 9.49
N VAL A 21 12.18 8.38 8.81
CA VAL A 21 12.61 8.50 7.41
C VAL A 21 11.47 8.06 6.50
N ASP A 22 10.93 8.99 5.73
CA ASP A 22 10.02 8.70 4.64
C ASP A 22 10.84 8.44 3.35
N PRO A 23 10.77 7.23 2.76
CA PRO A 23 11.50 6.92 1.54
C PRO A 23 11.11 7.76 0.32
N SER A 24 9.94 8.39 0.32
CA SER A 24 9.51 9.31 -0.75
C SER A 24 10.15 10.68 -0.62
N VAL A 25 10.47 11.10 0.61
CA VAL A 25 11.09 12.39 0.92
C VAL A 25 12.62 12.30 0.89
N ASP A 26 13.18 11.21 1.45
CA ASP A 26 14.62 10.96 1.50
C ASP A 26 14.93 9.53 0.98
N PRO A 27 14.96 9.36 -0.36
CA PRO A 27 15.19 8.06 -0.97
C PRO A 27 16.62 7.54 -0.70
N ASP A 28 17.59 8.42 -0.49
CA ASP A 28 18.96 8.03 -0.21
C ASP A 28 19.11 7.52 1.23
N ALA A 29 18.44 8.14 2.21
CA ALA A 29 18.39 7.59 3.57
C ALA A 29 17.68 6.25 3.60
N ALA A 30 16.57 6.09 2.88
CA ALA A 30 15.89 4.82 2.80
C ALA A 30 16.78 3.74 2.16
N ARG A 31 17.48 4.06 1.07
CA ARG A 31 18.44 3.15 0.42
C ARG A 31 19.56 2.72 1.37
N ARG A 32 20.15 3.66 2.11
CA ARG A 32 21.18 3.33 3.12
C ARG A 32 20.65 2.38 4.19
N ILE A 33 19.42 2.58 4.65
CA ILE A 33 18.78 1.70 5.65
C ILE A 33 18.52 0.31 5.06
N ALA A 34 17.99 0.23 3.84
CA ALA A 34 17.74 -1.05 3.17
C ALA A 34 19.04 -1.85 2.96
N GLN A 35 20.08 -1.22 2.44
CA GLN A 35 21.40 -1.84 2.29
C GLN A 35 21.97 -2.35 3.61
N SER A 36 21.83 -1.56 4.69
CA SER A 36 22.29 -1.97 6.01
C SER A 36 21.58 -3.21 6.55
N GLU A 37 20.27 -3.35 6.32
CA GLU A 37 19.51 -4.49 6.82
C GLU A 37 19.68 -5.75 5.96
N VAL A 38 19.89 -5.60 4.64
CA VAL A 38 20.27 -6.70 3.74
C VAL A 38 21.62 -7.29 4.18
N ARG A 39 22.67 -6.47 4.32
CA ARG A 39 23.99 -6.94 4.78
C ARG A 39 23.93 -7.61 6.14
N ARG A 40 23.19 -7.02 7.07
CA ARG A 40 22.99 -7.58 8.40
C ARG A 40 22.28 -8.93 8.36
N HIS A 41 21.36 -9.14 7.40
CA HIS A 41 20.73 -10.43 7.20
C HIS A 41 21.77 -11.48 6.80
N ASP A 42 22.59 -11.18 5.80
CA ASP A 42 23.61 -12.11 5.29
C ASP A 42 24.67 -12.43 6.36
N ASP A 43 25.13 -11.44 7.13
CA ASP A 43 26.05 -11.67 8.26
C ASP A 43 25.47 -12.68 9.26
N HIS A 44 24.17 -12.57 9.55
CA HIS A 44 23.48 -13.48 10.46
C HIS A 44 23.22 -14.85 9.85
N ALA A 45 22.90 -14.92 8.55
CA ALA A 45 22.67 -16.17 7.84
C ALA A 45 23.97 -16.98 7.73
N LEU A 46 25.09 -16.31 7.43
CA LEU A 46 26.42 -16.91 7.38
C LEU A 46 26.81 -17.55 8.73
N ALA A 47 26.58 -16.84 9.83
CA ALA A 47 26.88 -17.35 11.18
C ALA A 47 26.06 -18.60 11.57
N ARG A 48 24.91 -18.82 10.93
CA ARG A 48 24.01 -19.97 11.19
C ARG A 48 24.06 -21.05 10.10
N GLY A 49 24.85 -20.86 9.05
CA GLY A 49 24.88 -21.76 7.89
C GLY A 49 23.57 -21.75 7.10
N GLU A 50 22.83 -20.65 7.12
CA GLU A 50 21.61 -20.44 6.35
C GLU A 50 21.91 -19.88 4.95
N ALA A 51 20.92 -19.93 4.06
CA ALA A 51 21.04 -19.38 2.71
C ALA A 51 21.18 -17.86 2.74
N LEU A 52 22.12 -17.34 1.94
CA LEU A 52 22.36 -15.90 1.74
C LEU A 52 21.40 -15.33 0.69
N ILE A 53 21.34 -14.00 0.62
CA ILE A 53 20.70 -13.30 -0.48
C ILE A 53 21.64 -13.34 -1.69
N ASP A 54 21.24 -14.03 -2.76
CA ASP A 54 22.07 -14.21 -3.96
C ASP A 54 22.35 -12.89 -4.72
N ASP A 55 21.38 -11.97 -4.74
CA ASP A 55 21.49 -10.65 -5.37
C ASP A 55 21.05 -9.56 -4.39
N GLU A 56 22.02 -9.02 -3.64
CA GLU A 56 21.80 -7.91 -2.71
C GLU A 56 21.17 -6.69 -3.40
N VAL A 57 21.57 -6.40 -4.65
CA VAL A 57 21.12 -5.19 -5.36
C VAL A 57 19.65 -5.32 -5.72
N ALA A 58 19.24 -6.47 -6.28
CA ALA A 58 17.85 -6.78 -6.55
C ALA A 58 17.03 -6.79 -5.25
N CYS A 59 17.54 -7.41 -4.18
CA CYS A 59 16.86 -7.44 -2.89
C CYS A 59 16.65 -6.03 -2.32
N VAL A 60 17.67 -5.18 -2.33
CA VAL A 60 17.55 -3.78 -1.88
C VAL A 60 16.51 -3.04 -2.71
N ARG A 61 16.50 -3.20 -4.04
CA ARG A 61 15.48 -2.59 -4.90
C ARG A 61 14.08 -3.05 -4.53
N ASP A 62 13.88 -4.35 -4.36
CA ASP A 62 12.57 -4.93 -4.09
C ASP A 62 12.07 -4.55 -2.67
N VAL A 63 12.97 -4.53 -1.69
CA VAL A 63 12.69 -4.03 -0.34
C VAL A 63 12.35 -2.55 -0.39
N LEU A 64 13.13 -1.74 -1.11
CA LEU A 64 12.85 -0.31 -1.27
C LEU A 64 11.47 -0.08 -1.90
N ALA A 65 11.11 -0.82 -2.93
CA ALA A 65 9.79 -0.75 -3.54
C ALA A 65 8.67 -1.16 -2.56
N ALA A 66 8.92 -2.15 -1.69
CA ALA A 66 7.97 -2.62 -0.69
C ALA A 66 7.83 -1.67 0.52
N VAL A 67 8.86 -0.90 0.85
CA VAL A 67 8.87 0.04 1.99
C VAL A 67 8.70 1.50 1.57
N SER A 68 8.88 1.82 0.30
CA SER A 68 8.52 3.11 -0.29
C SER A 68 7.01 3.21 -0.23
N GLY A 69 6.53 3.77 0.87
CA GLY A 69 5.14 3.72 1.26
C GLY A 69 4.21 4.38 0.25
N ILE A 70 2.93 4.22 0.53
CA ILE A 70 1.82 4.83 -0.23
C ILE A 70 1.63 6.29 0.22
N GLY A 71 2.72 6.93 0.66
CA GLY A 71 2.74 8.31 1.14
C GLY A 71 1.68 8.57 2.24
N PRO A 72 0.83 9.59 2.08
CA PRO A 72 -0.19 9.97 3.09
C PRO A 72 -1.20 8.87 3.46
N LEU A 73 -1.37 7.84 2.62
CA LEU A 73 -2.27 6.74 2.93
C LEU A 73 -1.65 5.66 3.82
N GLN A 74 -0.32 5.68 4.02
CA GLN A 74 0.40 4.66 4.77
C GLN A 74 -0.16 4.41 6.18
N PRO A 75 -0.54 5.44 6.98
CA PRO A 75 -1.13 5.22 8.30
C PRO A 75 -2.43 4.41 8.27
N PHE A 76 -3.22 4.55 7.22
CA PHE A 76 -4.48 3.82 7.07
C PHE A 76 -4.25 2.39 6.61
N LEU A 77 -3.26 2.17 5.74
CA LEU A 77 -2.87 0.83 5.28
C LEU A 77 -2.18 0.01 6.39
N ASP A 78 -1.50 0.70 7.32
CA ASP A 78 -0.85 0.07 8.46
C ASP A 78 -1.83 -0.26 9.61
N ASP A 79 -3.05 0.28 9.57
CA ASP A 79 -4.09 0.04 10.59
C ASP A 79 -4.83 -1.27 10.29
N PRO A 80 -4.67 -2.31 11.14
CA PRO A 80 -5.24 -3.63 10.88
C PRO A 80 -6.76 -3.68 11.00
N ASP A 81 -7.42 -2.66 11.56
CA ASP A 81 -8.88 -2.61 11.62
C ASP A 81 -9.49 -1.97 10.37
N ILE A 82 -8.67 -1.37 9.49
CA ILE A 82 -9.13 -0.74 8.26
C ILE A 82 -9.30 -1.81 7.17
N GLU A 83 -10.53 -1.93 6.70
CA GLU A 83 -10.95 -2.92 5.71
C GLU A 83 -10.79 -2.39 4.28
N GLU A 84 -11.12 -1.11 4.08
CA GLU A 84 -11.19 -0.46 2.79
C GLU A 84 -10.81 1.01 2.89
N ILE A 85 -10.16 1.56 1.85
CA ILE A 85 -9.77 2.97 1.75
C ILE A 85 -10.28 3.51 0.42
N TRP A 86 -10.99 4.64 0.47
CA TRP A 86 -11.45 5.35 -0.71
C TRP A 86 -10.83 6.74 -0.80
N VAL A 87 -10.37 7.11 -1.98
CA VAL A 87 -10.04 8.50 -2.32
C VAL A 87 -11.06 8.95 -3.36
N ASN A 88 -11.82 9.99 -3.04
CA ASN A 88 -12.82 10.55 -3.95
C ASN A 88 -12.22 11.61 -4.88
N GLY A 89 -12.98 11.95 -5.92
CA GLY A 89 -12.59 12.94 -6.93
C GLY A 89 -12.29 14.35 -6.44
N ASP A 90 -12.66 14.67 -5.21
CA ASP A 90 -12.36 15.94 -4.54
C ASP A 90 -11.14 15.87 -3.60
N GLY A 91 -10.44 14.73 -3.62
CA GLY A 91 -9.27 14.41 -2.81
C GLY A 91 -9.59 13.89 -1.41
N ASN A 92 -10.87 13.81 -0.99
CA ASN A 92 -11.21 13.36 0.36
C ASN A 92 -10.99 11.85 0.52
N VAL A 93 -10.34 11.49 1.63
CA VAL A 93 -10.06 10.10 1.97
C VAL A 93 -11.10 9.58 2.97
N HIS A 94 -11.66 8.41 2.70
CA HIS A 94 -12.57 7.67 3.57
C HIS A 94 -11.98 6.30 3.87
N VAL A 95 -12.35 5.71 5.00
CA VAL A 95 -11.93 4.37 5.39
C VAL A 95 -13.12 3.59 5.92
N ALA A 96 -13.10 2.26 5.83
CA ALA A 96 -14.06 1.40 6.49
C ALA A 96 -13.41 0.68 7.67
N ARG A 97 -14.10 0.68 8.82
CA ARG A 97 -13.72 -0.06 10.02
C ARG A 97 -14.93 -0.82 10.54
N GLY A 98 -14.83 -2.14 10.70
CA GLY A 98 -15.94 -2.96 11.17
C GLY A 98 -17.20 -2.84 10.29
N GLY A 99 -17.02 -2.74 8.97
CA GLY A 99 -18.10 -2.53 8.00
C GLY A 99 -18.73 -1.13 7.99
N VAL A 100 -18.21 -0.17 8.75
CA VAL A 100 -18.72 1.22 8.79
C VAL A 100 -17.76 2.15 8.09
N ALA A 101 -18.26 2.89 7.09
CA ALA A 101 -17.49 3.91 6.39
C ALA A 101 -17.41 5.21 7.20
N GLU A 102 -16.20 5.75 7.35
CA GLU A 102 -15.92 7.01 8.02
C GLU A 102 -15.04 7.92 7.15
N ARG A 103 -15.32 9.22 7.21
CA ARG A 103 -14.48 10.22 6.53
C ARG A 103 -13.27 10.54 7.39
N THR A 104 -12.10 10.54 6.79
CA THR A 104 -10.87 10.95 7.46
C THR A 104 -10.69 12.47 7.41
N GLY A 105 -9.75 13.00 8.19
CA GLY A 105 -9.30 14.39 8.07
C GLY A 105 -8.34 14.65 6.90
N LEU A 106 -7.95 13.60 6.15
CA LEU A 106 -6.97 13.70 5.08
C LEU A 106 -7.63 14.09 3.76
N ARG A 107 -7.01 15.06 3.08
CA ARG A 107 -7.33 15.46 1.72
C ARG A 107 -6.07 15.47 0.88
N LEU A 108 -6.12 14.83 -0.29
CA LEU A 108 -5.02 14.72 -1.22
C LEU A 108 -5.20 15.68 -2.41
N ALA A 109 -4.10 16.23 -2.89
CA ALA A 109 -4.07 16.93 -4.17
C ALA A 109 -4.06 15.91 -5.32
N ASP A 110 -4.56 16.30 -6.49
CA ASP A 110 -4.68 15.40 -7.64
C ASP A 110 -3.32 14.83 -8.07
N GLU A 111 -2.25 15.63 -8.01
CA GLU A 111 -0.89 15.18 -8.31
C GLU A 111 -0.44 14.09 -7.32
N THR A 112 -0.80 14.24 -6.04
CA THR A 112 -0.48 13.25 -5.01
C THR A 112 -1.22 11.94 -5.23
N VAL A 113 -2.50 12.01 -5.62
CA VAL A 113 -3.31 10.82 -5.94
C VAL A 113 -2.73 10.10 -7.16
N ARG A 114 -2.35 10.85 -8.20
CA ARG A 114 -1.71 10.30 -9.40
C ARG A 114 -0.41 9.58 -9.07
N ASP A 115 0.51 10.23 -8.35
CA ASP A 115 1.81 9.64 -7.99
C ASP A 115 1.64 8.38 -7.13
N LEU A 116 0.59 8.33 -6.32
CA LEU A 116 0.24 7.21 -5.45
C LEU A 116 -0.31 6.03 -6.27
N VAL A 117 -1.21 6.30 -7.20
CA VAL A 117 -1.74 5.29 -8.13
C VAL A 117 -0.64 4.71 -9.00
N GLU A 118 0.20 5.54 -9.61
CA GLU A 118 1.31 5.09 -10.46
C GLU A 118 2.24 4.14 -9.68
N ARG A 119 2.57 4.47 -8.43
CA ARG A 119 3.36 3.61 -7.54
C ARG A 119 2.67 2.30 -7.20
N MET A 120 1.38 2.33 -6.83
CA MET A 120 0.64 1.11 -6.49
C MET A 120 0.56 0.15 -7.68
N LEU A 121 0.42 0.68 -8.90
CA LEU A 121 0.31 -0.12 -10.11
C LEU A 121 1.66 -0.63 -10.62
N GLN A 122 2.77 0.06 -10.33
CA GLN A 122 4.13 -0.29 -10.77
C GLN A 122 4.46 -1.79 -10.58
N PRO A 123 4.32 -2.41 -9.38
CA PRO A 123 4.66 -3.82 -9.20
C PRO A 123 3.70 -4.79 -9.92
N THR A 124 2.51 -4.33 -10.32
CA THR A 124 1.51 -5.14 -11.03
C THR A 124 1.71 -5.15 -12.54
N GLY A 125 2.58 -4.26 -13.07
CA GLY A 125 2.77 -4.07 -14.50
C GLY A 125 1.57 -3.42 -15.21
N ARG A 126 0.58 -2.93 -14.46
CA ARG A 126 -0.60 -2.25 -14.98
C ARG A 126 -0.39 -0.73 -15.02
N ARG A 127 -1.26 -0.03 -15.76
CA ARG A 127 -1.27 1.42 -15.86
C ARG A 127 -2.70 1.94 -15.94
N VAL A 128 -2.87 3.22 -15.64
CA VAL A 128 -4.11 3.97 -15.82
C VAL A 128 -3.75 5.36 -16.35
N ASP A 129 -4.48 5.81 -17.35
CA ASP A 129 -4.29 7.11 -17.99
C ASP A 129 -5.59 7.54 -18.69
N ILE A 130 -5.60 8.70 -19.36
CA ILE A 130 -6.81 9.22 -20.02
C ILE A 130 -7.34 8.26 -21.11
N SER A 131 -6.47 7.48 -21.77
CA SER A 131 -6.86 6.49 -22.77
C SER A 131 -7.36 5.17 -22.17
N GLN A 132 -6.91 4.86 -20.95
CA GLN A 132 -7.37 3.72 -20.14
C GLN A 132 -7.77 4.23 -18.73
N PRO A 133 -8.97 4.82 -18.58
CA PRO A 133 -9.33 5.58 -17.39
C PRO A 133 -9.77 4.72 -16.21
N PHE A 134 -9.59 3.40 -16.28
CA PHE A 134 -9.89 2.51 -15.17
C PHE A 134 -8.93 1.32 -15.13
N VAL A 135 -8.65 0.84 -13.92
CA VAL A 135 -7.83 -0.36 -13.70
C VAL A 135 -8.22 -1.06 -12.40
N ASP A 136 -8.31 -2.38 -12.50
CA ASP A 136 -8.35 -3.29 -11.35
C ASP A 136 -7.01 -4.01 -11.24
N ALA A 137 -6.47 -4.11 -10.02
CA ALA A 137 -5.19 -4.77 -9.75
C ALA A 137 -5.21 -5.51 -8.40
N SER A 138 -4.47 -6.60 -8.30
CA SER A 138 -4.10 -7.20 -7.02
C SER A 138 -2.69 -6.75 -6.68
N LEU A 139 -2.52 -6.12 -5.52
CA LEU A 139 -1.23 -5.63 -5.05
C LEU A 139 -0.40 -6.78 -4.45
N PRO A 140 0.94 -6.61 -4.31
CA PRO A 140 1.82 -7.66 -3.78
C PRO A 140 1.51 -8.12 -2.36
N ASP A 141 0.88 -7.26 -1.56
CA ASP A 141 0.41 -7.58 -0.20
C ASP A 141 -0.90 -8.39 -0.19
N GLY A 142 -1.47 -8.66 -1.37
CA GLY A 142 -2.73 -9.38 -1.54
C GLY A 142 -3.97 -8.48 -1.48
N SER A 143 -3.84 -7.19 -1.19
CA SER A 143 -4.95 -6.25 -1.27
C SER A 143 -5.40 -6.02 -2.73
N ARG A 144 -6.64 -5.56 -2.90
CA ARG A 144 -7.21 -5.22 -4.21
C ARG A 144 -7.22 -3.73 -4.39
N LEU A 145 -6.80 -3.24 -5.55
CA LEU A 145 -6.84 -1.85 -5.95
C LEU A 145 -7.80 -1.70 -7.14
N HIS A 146 -8.76 -0.79 -7.02
CA HIS A 146 -9.59 -0.30 -8.11
C HIS A 146 -9.35 1.20 -8.28
N VAL A 147 -9.02 1.64 -9.50
CA VAL A 147 -8.82 3.05 -9.82
C VAL A 147 -9.69 3.42 -11.00
N ALA A 148 -10.32 4.59 -10.92
CA ALA A 148 -11.00 5.25 -12.02
C ALA A 148 -10.62 6.73 -12.10
N ILE A 149 -10.31 7.21 -13.31
CA ILE A 149 -10.13 8.63 -13.66
C ILE A 149 -11.45 9.08 -14.30
N ALA A 150 -12.16 10.03 -13.68
CA ALA A 150 -13.39 10.56 -14.25
C ALA A 150 -13.08 11.74 -15.20
N ASP A 151 -13.38 11.60 -16.50
CA ASP A 151 -13.24 12.67 -17.53
C ASP A 151 -14.59 13.44 -17.67
N VAL A 152 -14.73 14.75 -17.96
CA VAL A 152 -14.20 15.50 -19.14
C VAL A 152 -13.94 17.02 -18.89
N VAL A 153 -14.11 17.59 -17.68
CA VAL A 153 -13.87 19.05 -17.44
C VAL A 153 -13.07 19.37 -16.16
N ARG A 154 -12.81 18.42 -15.25
CA ARG A 154 -12.16 18.72 -13.94
C ARG A 154 -11.14 17.71 -13.38
N GLY A 155 -10.72 16.66 -14.09
CA GLY A 155 -9.54 15.86 -13.71
C GLY A 155 -9.60 15.11 -12.36
N SER A 156 -10.78 14.67 -11.93
CA SER A 156 -10.99 14.09 -10.60
C SER A 156 -10.73 12.56 -10.56
N TRP A 157 -10.03 12.08 -9.52
CA TRP A 157 -9.63 10.67 -9.34
C TRP A 157 -10.49 9.92 -8.31
N ALA A 158 -10.86 8.66 -8.59
CA ALA A 158 -11.45 7.75 -7.61
C ALA A 158 -10.53 6.53 -7.41
N VAL A 159 -10.14 6.25 -6.17
CA VAL A 159 -9.28 5.13 -5.79
C VAL A 159 -9.95 4.33 -4.69
N ASN A 160 -9.93 3.01 -4.79
CA ASN A 160 -10.42 2.09 -3.77
C ASN A 160 -9.38 0.99 -3.53
N THR A 161 -8.97 0.78 -2.27
CA THR A 161 -8.15 -0.36 -1.88
C THR A 161 -8.81 -1.20 -0.78
N GLY A 162 -8.94 -2.51 -0.98
CA GLY A 162 -9.52 -3.44 0.00
C GLY A 162 -8.53 -4.50 0.47
N ASN A 163 -8.45 -4.73 1.79
CA ASN A 163 -7.59 -5.76 2.38
C ASN A 163 -8.26 -7.14 2.29
N ASN A 164 -7.49 -8.19 1.97
CA ASN A 164 -8.03 -9.55 1.85
C ASN A 164 -8.14 -10.22 3.23
N TYR A 165 -9.34 -10.19 3.83
CA TYR A 165 -9.70 -10.91 5.07
C TYR A 165 -9.87 -12.44 4.89
N ALA A 166 -9.12 -13.09 3.98
CA ALA A 166 -9.33 -14.50 3.69
C ALA A 166 -8.70 -15.48 4.69
N SER A 167 -8.13 -15.03 5.82
CA SER A 167 -7.57 -15.97 6.82
C SER A 167 -7.56 -15.47 8.26
N ARG A 168 -8.72 -15.15 8.84
CA ARG A 168 -9.03 -15.41 10.27
C ARG A 168 -10.41 -14.88 10.66
N SER A 169 -11.39 -15.78 10.63
CA SER A 169 -12.45 -15.91 11.63
C SER A 169 -13.38 -17.04 11.19
N ALA A 170 -13.09 -18.24 11.67
CA ALA A 170 -14.19 -19.12 12.06
C ALA A 170 -15.02 -18.35 13.10
N ASP A 171 -16.33 -18.48 13.01
CA ASP A 171 -17.36 -17.70 13.72
C ASP A 171 -17.55 -16.26 13.25
N VAL A 172 -18.61 -16.04 12.46
CA VAL A 172 -19.75 -15.20 12.88
C VAL A 172 -20.98 -15.60 12.05
N THR A 173 -21.94 -16.17 12.75
CA THR A 173 -23.31 -16.47 12.32
C THR A 173 -24.11 -15.16 12.19
N THR A 174 -24.76 -15.00 11.03
CA THR A 174 -26.02 -14.28 10.77
C THR A 174 -26.17 -12.80 11.20
N LYS A 175 -26.28 -11.92 10.19
CA LYS A 175 -27.23 -10.77 10.01
C LYS A 175 -26.70 -9.99 8.79
N GLY A 176 -27.41 -9.59 7.75
CA GLY A 176 -28.83 -9.34 7.56
C GLY A 176 -28.97 -7.96 6.87
N THR A 177 -29.27 -7.97 5.56
CA THR A 177 -30.07 -6.97 4.79
C THR A 177 -29.64 -5.48 4.65
N HIS A 178 -29.39 -5.11 3.37
CA HIS A 178 -29.95 -3.98 2.58
C HIS A 178 -30.08 -2.54 3.14
N GLN A 179 -29.48 -1.57 2.42
CA GLN A 179 -30.10 -0.37 1.75
C GLN A 179 -29.07 0.77 1.64
N ALA A 180 -28.69 1.17 0.42
CA ALA A 180 -29.31 2.20 -0.43
C ALA A 180 -28.61 3.57 -0.27
N ILE A 181 -27.78 3.91 -1.25
CA ILE A 181 -27.22 5.24 -1.44
C ILE A 181 -28.36 6.09 -2.03
N GLY A 182 -29.02 6.86 -1.16
CA GLY A 182 -30.09 7.77 -1.49
C GLY A 182 -29.56 9.06 -2.09
N SER A 183 -30.09 9.39 -3.26
CA SER A 183 -30.09 10.73 -3.86
C SER A 183 -30.84 11.75 -3.00
N ARG A 184 -30.40 13.01 -3.06
CA ARG A 184 -31.09 14.31 -2.86
C ARG A 184 -30.04 15.34 -2.41
N SER A 185 -30.01 16.58 -2.86
CA SER A 185 -30.88 17.38 -3.74
C SER A 185 -30.07 18.53 -4.31
#